data_AF-A0A9E0ZH81-F1
#
_entry.id   AF-A0A9E0ZH81-F1
#
_cell.length_a   1.000
_cell.length_b   1.000
_cell.length_c   1.000
_cell.angle_alpha   90.00
_cell.angle_beta   90.00
_cell.angle_gamma   90.00
#
_symmetry.space_group_name_H-M   'P 1'
#
loop_
_entity.id
_entity.type
_entity.pdbx_description
1 polymer ?
#
loop_
_entity_poly.entity_id
_entity_poly.type
_entity_poly.pdbx_seq_one_letter_code
_entity_poly.pdbx_strand_id
1 'polypeptide(L)'
;MKKRLLALIMVLGICAMSVPVTAATRTFNITVGGNNPDTMSIKTEKNPNDTDNNFYVRGIKFSNPSELVLARSYNLANPNKYYTIYGTTIKSYTDSAAYNVKVPHGEFYYMDTEFANGSGTVAKIEGKYTP
;
A
#
# COMPACT_ATOMS: atom_id res chain seq x y z
N MET A 1 -45.19 31.23 -4.42
CA MET A 1 -44.45 30.16 -5.15
C MET A 1 -42.96 30.04 -4.79
N LYS A 2 -42.43 30.72 -3.74
CA LYS A 2 -40.99 30.69 -3.40
C LYS A 2 -40.58 29.67 -2.32
N LYS A 3 -41.52 29.07 -1.59
CA LYS A 3 -41.23 28.17 -0.45
C LYS A 3 -41.07 26.69 -0.83
N ARG A 4 -41.52 26.27 -2.03
CA ARG A 4 -41.44 24.87 -2.48
C ARG A 4 -40.13 24.51 -3.20
N LEU A 5 -39.40 25.51 -3.72
CA LEU A 5 -38.12 25.29 -4.40
C LEU A 5 -36.97 25.04 -3.40
N LEU A 6 -37.05 25.62 -2.21
CA LEU A 6 -36.04 25.45 -1.15
C LEU A 6 -36.07 24.05 -0.52
N ALA A 7 -37.22 23.37 -0.54
CA ALA A 7 -37.34 22.01 -0.03
C ALA A 7 -36.68 20.96 -0.96
N LEU A 8 -36.61 21.23 -2.26
CA LEU A 8 -36.03 20.28 -3.23
C LEU A 8 -34.49 20.24 -3.18
N ILE A 9 -33.86 21.37 -2.83
CA ILE A 9 -32.39 21.46 -2.71
C ILE A 9 -31.91 20.81 -1.42
N MET A 10 -32.74 20.80 -0.37
CA MET A 10 -32.38 20.22 0.93
C MET A 10 -32.37 18.68 0.93
N VAL A 11 -33.05 18.03 -0.03
CA VAL A 11 -33.04 16.55 -0.19
C VAL A 11 -31.85 16.05 -1.02
N LEU A 12 -31.28 16.89 -1.91
CA LEU A 12 -30.04 16.58 -2.64
C LEU A 12 -28.77 16.69 -1.76
N GLY A 13 -28.91 17.28 -0.57
CA GLY A 13 -27.86 17.41 0.43
C GLY A 13 -27.72 16.18 1.35
N ILE A 14 -28.42 15.07 1.07
CA ILE A 14 -28.15 13.78 1.71
C ILE A 14 -26.80 13.30 1.20
N CYS A 15 -25.76 13.84 1.83
CA CYS A 15 -24.51 13.21 2.17
C CYS A 15 -24.22 11.98 1.32
N ALA A 16 -23.67 12.20 0.13
CA ALA A 16 -22.64 11.32 -0.39
C ALA A 16 -21.52 11.33 0.65
N MET A 17 -21.70 10.56 1.73
CA MET A 17 -20.63 10.20 2.62
C MET A 17 -19.70 9.41 1.74
N SER A 18 -18.65 10.06 1.23
CA SER A 18 -17.52 9.40 0.63
C SER A 18 -16.95 8.51 1.74
N VAL A 19 -17.43 7.27 1.82
CA VAL A 19 -16.78 6.25 2.62
C VAL A 19 -15.38 6.19 2.04
N PRO A 20 -14.31 6.51 2.80
CA PRO A 20 -12.98 6.28 2.31
C PRO A 20 -12.86 4.77 2.08
N VAL A 21 -12.98 4.37 0.82
CA VAL A 21 -12.86 2.98 0.43
C VAL A 21 -11.37 2.68 0.47
N THR A 22 -10.90 2.18 1.61
CA THR A 22 -9.49 1.84 1.80
C THR A 22 -9.17 0.57 1.01
N ALA A 23 -8.06 0.55 0.29
CA ALA A 23 -7.63 -0.66 -0.40
C ALA A 23 -7.41 -1.85 0.55
N ALA A 24 -7.58 -3.05 -0.01
CA ALA A 24 -7.49 -4.26 0.78
C ALA A 24 -6.14 -4.25 1.49
N THR A 25 -6.18 -4.38 2.81
CA THR A 25 -4.97 -4.31 3.62
C THR A 25 -4.64 -5.72 4.09
N ARG A 26 -3.40 -6.15 3.88
CA ARG A 26 -2.90 -7.46 4.34
C ARG A 26 -1.77 -7.28 5.32
N THR A 27 -1.84 -8.03 6.41
CA THR A 27 -0.70 -8.19 7.32
C THR A 27 0.37 -9.06 6.66
N PHE A 28 1.63 -8.69 6.86
CA PHE A 28 2.78 -9.44 6.40
C PHE A 28 3.77 -9.65 7.53
N ASN A 29 4.52 -10.73 7.43
CA ASN A 29 5.71 -11.00 8.23
C ASN A 29 6.82 -11.31 7.23
N ILE A 30 7.75 -10.39 7.04
CA ILE A 30 8.86 -10.56 6.10
C ILE A 30 10.16 -10.70 6.88
N THR A 31 11.06 -11.52 6.35
CA THR A 31 12.44 -11.64 6.82
C THR A 31 13.35 -11.19 5.70
N VAL A 32 14.04 -10.07 5.88
CA VAL A 32 15.02 -9.55 4.93
C VAL A 32 16.42 -9.99 5.37
N GLY A 33 17.19 -10.57 4.45
CA GLY A 33 18.54 -11.09 4.71
C GLY A 33 18.60 -12.47 5.38
N GLY A 34 19.81 -12.90 5.74
CA GLY A 34 20.09 -14.23 6.29
C GLY A 34 20.05 -15.34 5.24
N ASN A 35 20.09 -16.60 5.70
CA ASN A 35 20.20 -17.77 4.82
C ASN A 35 18.88 -18.16 4.12
N ASN A 36 17.73 -17.67 4.60
CA ASN A 36 16.40 -17.95 4.04
C ASN A 36 15.49 -16.71 4.19
N PRO A 37 15.71 -15.66 3.38
CA PRO A 37 14.86 -14.48 3.42
C PRO A 37 13.46 -14.80 2.85
N ASP A 38 12.42 -14.22 3.46
CA ASP A 38 11.06 -14.17 2.95
C ASP A 38 10.70 -12.70 2.73
N THR A 39 10.96 -12.20 1.53
CA THR A 39 10.88 -10.76 1.22
C THR A 39 9.54 -10.33 0.67
N MET A 40 8.66 -11.29 0.36
CA MET A 40 7.43 -11.05 -0.37
C MET A 40 6.21 -11.10 0.55
N SER A 41 5.34 -10.08 0.46
CA SER A 41 4.05 -10.14 1.13
C SER A 41 3.10 -11.13 0.43
N ILE A 42 2.06 -11.54 1.14
CA ILE A 42 0.90 -12.19 0.50
C ILE A 42 0.32 -11.25 -0.57
N LYS A 43 -0.10 -11.83 -1.70
CA LYS A 43 -0.81 -11.09 -2.75
C LYS A 43 -2.09 -10.43 -2.21
N THR A 44 -2.31 -9.20 -2.64
CA THR A 44 -3.38 -8.34 -2.17
C THR A 44 -4.02 -7.66 -3.37
N GLU A 45 -5.34 -7.68 -3.43
CA GLU A 45 -6.08 -7.02 -4.50
C GLU A 45 -6.11 -5.50 -4.25
N LYS A 46 -5.72 -4.68 -5.23
CA LYS A 46 -5.97 -3.24 -5.13
C LYS A 46 -7.46 -3.01 -5.17
N ASN A 47 -7.96 -2.12 -4.30
CA ASN A 47 -9.40 -1.91 -4.19
C ASN A 47 -10.00 -1.65 -5.58
N PRO A 48 -11.09 -2.34 -5.94
CA PRO A 48 -11.83 -2.03 -7.16
C PRO A 48 -12.27 -0.56 -7.27
N ASN A 49 -12.39 0.15 -6.13
CA ASN A 49 -12.84 1.55 -6.07
C ASN A 49 -11.75 2.55 -5.66
N ASP A 50 -10.51 2.11 -5.45
CA ASP A 50 -9.42 2.99 -5.01
C ASP A 50 -8.77 3.65 -6.21
N THR A 51 -9.06 4.94 -6.37
CA THR A 51 -8.60 5.72 -7.50
C THR A 51 -7.20 6.30 -7.34
N ASP A 52 -6.54 6.10 -6.20
CA ASP A 52 -5.18 6.59 -6.01
C ASP A 52 -4.14 5.75 -6.77
N ASN A 53 -2.96 6.34 -6.96
CA ASN A 53 -1.81 5.67 -7.54
C ASN A 53 -0.71 5.43 -6.49
N ASN A 54 -1.08 5.26 -5.21
CA ASN A 54 -0.13 4.95 -4.16
C ASN A 54 -0.28 3.51 -3.72
N PHE A 55 0.80 2.99 -3.14
CA PHE A 55 0.70 1.89 -2.19
C PHE A 55 1.15 2.38 -0.83
N TYR A 56 0.56 1.79 0.20
CA TYR A 56 0.83 2.12 1.59
C TYR A 56 1.46 0.92 2.26
N VAL A 57 2.51 1.19 3.03
CA VAL A 57 3.21 0.17 3.80
C VAL A 57 3.46 0.70 5.20
N ARG A 58 3.25 -0.15 6.18
CA ARG A 58 3.50 0.17 7.57
C ARG A 58 4.26 -0.95 8.23
N GLY A 59 5.41 -0.62 8.79
CA GLY A 59 6.07 -1.47 9.79
C GLY A 59 5.39 -1.31 11.16
N ILE A 60 5.07 -2.43 11.80
CA ILE A 60 4.53 -2.49 13.16
C ILE A 60 5.64 -2.85 14.14
N LYS A 61 6.50 -3.80 13.76
CA LYS A 61 7.58 -4.30 14.61
C LYS A 61 8.80 -4.64 13.77
N PHE A 62 9.98 -4.25 14.27
CA PHE A 62 11.26 -4.51 13.65
C PHE A 62 12.17 -5.21 14.66
N SER A 63 12.86 -6.27 14.24
CA SER A 63 13.88 -6.90 15.08
C SER A 63 15.13 -6.04 15.25
N ASN A 64 15.45 -5.19 14.26
CA ASN A 64 16.52 -4.21 14.34
C ASN A 64 16.03 -2.87 13.76
N PRO A 65 15.72 -1.87 14.59
CA PRO A 65 15.16 -0.59 14.13
C PRO A 65 16.18 0.30 13.40
N SER A 66 17.48 -0.04 13.43
CA SER A 66 18.52 0.72 12.73
C SER A 66 18.64 0.34 11.25
N GLU A 67 18.06 -0.80 10.85
CA GLU A 67 18.14 -1.31 9.48
C GLU A 67 16.97 -0.78 8.65
N LEU A 68 17.30 -0.06 7.59
CA LEU A 68 16.32 0.49 6.67
C LEU A 68 15.94 -0.55 5.62
N VAL A 69 14.66 -0.87 5.52
CA VAL A 69 14.13 -1.78 4.50
C VAL A 69 13.38 -0.99 3.45
N LEU A 70 13.73 -1.26 2.20
CA LEU A 70 13.03 -0.76 1.03
C LEU A 70 11.86 -1.69 0.69
N ALA A 71 10.72 -1.10 0.34
CA ALA A 71 9.52 -1.79 -0.10
C ALA A 71 9.09 -1.32 -1.48
N ARG A 72 8.75 -2.26 -2.35
CA ARG A 72 8.26 -2.02 -3.70
C ARG A 72 6.98 -2.82 -3.91
N SER A 73 5.97 -2.20 -4.51
CA SER A 73 4.75 -2.89 -4.92
C SER A 73 4.85 -3.30 -6.39
N TYR A 74 4.55 -4.57 -6.66
CA TYR A 74 4.55 -5.18 -7.99
C TYR A 74 3.18 -5.75 -8.30
N ASN A 75 2.73 -5.57 -9.54
CA ASN A 75 1.56 -6.28 -10.05
C ASN A 75 1.91 -7.75 -10.30
N LEU A 76 1.04 -8.67 -9.90
CA LEU A 76 1.29 -10.11 -9.99
C LEU A 76 1.45 -10.59 -11.44
N ALA A 77 0.63 -10.08 -12.36
CA ALA A 77 0.64 -10.50 -13.76
C ALA A 77 1.66 -9.72 -14.60
N ASN A 78 1.94 -8.46 -14.23
CA ASN A 78 2.83 -7.56 -14.95
C ASN A 78 3.80 -6.83 -14.00
N PRO A 79 4.74 -7.52 -13.33
CA PRO A 79 5.58 -6.93 -12.28
C PRO A 79 6.29 -5.64 -12.71
N ASN A 80 6.85 -5.62 -13.93
CA ASN A 80 7.68 -4.52 -14.40
C ASN A 80 6.91 -3.33 -14.99
N LYS A 81 5.57 -3.39 -15.06
CA LYS A 81 4.79 -2.38 -15.80
C LYS A 81 4.33 -1.21 -14.93
N TYR A 82 4.00 -1.48 -13.68
CA TYR A 82 3.27 -0.53 -12.83
C TYR A 82 4.02 -0.15 -11.55
N TYR A 83 5.11 -0.85 -11.22
CA TYR A 83 5.86 -0.68 -9.98
C TYR A 83 6.65 0.63 -9.90
N THR A 84 7.12 0.95 -8.69
CA THR A 84 8.16 1.96 -8.46
C THR A 84 9.53 1.31 -8.42
N ILE A 85 10.48 1.83 -9.19
CA ILE A 85 11.86 1.31 -9.22
C ILE A 85 12.56 1.58 -7.89
N TYR A 86 12.30 2.76 -7.30
CA TYR A 86 12.96 3.20 -6.08
C TYR A 86 12.26 2.73 -4.80
N GLY A 87 10.99 2.31 -4.86
CA GLY A 87 10.26 1.89 -3.68
C GLY A 87 9.97 3.02 -2.68
N THR A 88 9.66 2.63 -1.45
CA THR A 88 9.64 3.49 -0.26
C THR A 88 10.40 2.80 0.87
N THR A 89 11.05 3.57 1.75
CA THR A 89 11.70 2.98 2.92
C THR A 89 10.70 2.84 4.05
N ILE A 90 10.57 1.64 4.61
CA ILE A 90 9.76 1.39 5.81
C ILE A 90 10.56 1.86 7.03
N LYS A 91 10.19 3.02 7.59
CA LYS A 91 10.74 3.63 8.81
C LYS A 91 9.68 3.82 9.88
N SER A 92 8.41 3.89 9.49
CA SER A 92 7.32 4.36 10.32
C SER A 92 5.96 3.75 9.93
N TYR A 93 4.92 4.22 10.60
CA TYR A 93 3.57 3.70 10.45
C TYR A 93 2.76 4.33 9.31
N THR A 94 3.35 5.23 8.53
CA THR A 94 2.67 6.01 7.49
C THR A 94 3.38 6.01 6.15
N ASP A 95 4.36 5.12 5.94
CA ASP A 95 5.17 5.19 4.74
C ASP A 95 4.38 4.77 3.49
N SER A 96 4.64 5.44 2.38
CA SER A 96 4.00 5.17 1.11
C SER A 96 4.92 5.57 -0.04
N ALA A 97 4.60 5.08 -1.23
CA ALA A 97 5.13 5.63 -2.47
C ALA A 97 4.09 5.52 -3.59
N ALA A 98 4.23 6.41 -4.55
CA ALA A 98 3.47 6.39 -5.77
C ALA A 98 4.05 5.35 -6.75
N TYR A 99 3.14 4.67 -7.46
CA TYR A 99 3.46 3.93 -8.67
C TYR A 99 3.91 4.88 -9.79
N ASN A 100 4.66 4.35 -10.77
CA ASN A 100 5.09 5.13 -11.94
C ASN A 100 3.92 5.64 -12.79
N VAL A 101 2.78 4.94 -12.74
CA VAL A 101 1.54 5.28 -13.43
C VAL A 101 0.36 4.92 -12.54
N LYS A 102 -0.84 5.41 -12.88
CA LYS A 102 -2.06 4.90 -12.24
C LYS A 102 -2.26 3.43 -12.59
N VAL A 103 -2.44 2.60 -11.58
CA VAL A 103 -2.43 1.14 -11.74
C VAL A 103 -3.85 0.56 -11.87
N PRO A 104 -4.02 -0.60 -12.52
CA PRO A 104 -5.31 -1.29 -12.59
C PRO A 104 -5.89 -1.65 -11.22
N HIS A 105 -7.21 -1.48 -11.09
CA HIS A 105 -7.99 -1.77 -9.88
C HIS A 105 -8.57 -3.19 -9.99
N GLY A 106 -8.80 -3.88 -8.87
CA GLY A 106 -9.27 -5.28 -8.89
C GLY A 106 -8.21 -6.29 -9.37
N GLU A 107 -6.96 -5.85 -9.51
CA GLU A 107 -5.82 -6.71 -9.80
C GLU A 107 -4.99 -7.00 -8.54
N PHE A 108 -4.25 -8.10 -8.56
CA PHE A 108 -3.42 -8.52 -7.44
C PHE A 108 -2.01 -7.93 -7.53
N TYR A 109 -1.55 -7.45 -6.39
CA TYR A 109 -0.22 -6.91 -6.19
C TYR A 109 0.43 -7.56 -4.98
N TYR A 110 1.76 -7.57 -4.94
CA TYR A 110 2.53 -7.99 -3.78
C TYR A 110 3.60 -6.95 -3.50
N MET A 111 3.96 -6.83 -2.22
CA MET A 111 5.12 -6.05 -1.82
C MET A 111 6.34 -6.96 -1.82
N ASP A 112 7.45 -6.50 -2.37
CA ASP A 112 8.78 -7.09 -2.23
C ASP A 112 9.68 -6.14 -1.45
N THR A 113 10.65 -6.71 -0.72
CA THR A 113 11.47 -5.96 0.23
C THR A 113 12.95 -6.34 0.21
N GLU A 114 13.80 -5.34 0.39
CA GLU A 114 15.24 -5.53 0.47
C GLU A 114 15.87 -4.51 1.42
N PHE A 115 17.12 -4.71 1.82
CA PHE A 115 17.83 -3.68 2.57
C PHE A 115 18.12 -2.47 1.67
N ALA A 116 17.86 -1.26 2.17
CA ALA A 116 18.07 -0.03 1.41
C ALA A 116 19.55 0.19 1.02
N ASN A 117 20.49 -0.38 1.76
CA ASN A 117 21.93 -0.34 1.50
C ASN A 117 22.46 -1.61 0.77
N GLY A 118 21.58 -2.55 0.41
CA GLY A 118 21.92 -3.81 -0.25
C GLY A 118 22.61 -4.87 0.64
N SER A 119 22.82 -4.61 1.93
CA SER A 119 23.47 -5.54 2.83
C SER A 119 23.02 -5.34 4.28
N GLY A 120 22.53 -6.40 4.91
CA GLY A 120 22.14 -6.39 6.31
C GLY A 120 22.17 -7.80 6.89
N THR A 121 22.13 -7.89 8.22
CA THR A 121 22.32 -9.16 8.95
C THR A 121 21.07 -10.03 8.90
N VAL A 122 19.97 -9.61 9.55
CA VAL A 122 18.60 -10.12 9.38
C VAL A 122 17.64 -9.08 9.96
N ALA A 123 16.62 -8.68 9.21
CA ALA A 123 15.52 -7.86 9.73
C ALA A 123 14.19 -8.60 9.58
N LYS A 124 13.50 -8.84 10.71
CA LYS A 124 12.13 -9.32 10.72
C LYS A 124 11.19 -8.14 10.86
N ILE A 125 10.23 -8.03 9.95
CA ILE A 125 9.25 -6.95 9.93
C ILE A 125 7.86 -7.57 9.95
N GLU A 126 7.10 -7.22 10.99
CA GLU A 126 5.66 -7.42 11.01
C GLU A 126 5.01 -6.12 10.55
N GLY A 127 4.06 -6.17 9.62
CA GLY A 127 3.52 -4.96 9.02
C GLY A 127 2.19 -5.11 8.33
N LYS A 128 1.75 -4.03 7.68
CA LYS A 128 0.55 -3.97 6.83
C LYS A 128 0.90 -3.38 5.48
N TYR A 129 0.36 -4.00 4.44
CA TYR A 129 0.53 -3.60 3.05
C TYR A 129 -0.84 -3.39 2.41
N THR A 130 -0.94 -2.29 1.66
CA THR A 130 -2.11 -1.90 0.91
C THR A 130 -1.65 -1.44 -0.48
N PRO A 131 -1.97 -2.17 -1.56
CA PRO A 131 -1.60 -1.81 -2.93
C PRO A 131 -2.41 -0.66 -3.52
#